data_AF-A0A1V3RY49-F1
#
_entry.id   AF-A0A1V3RY49-F1
#
_cell.length_a   1.000
_cell.length_b   1.000
_cell.length_c   1.000
_cell.angle_alpha   90.00
_cell.angle_beta   90.00
_cell.angle_gamma   90.00
#
_symmetry.space_group_name_H-M   'P 1'
#
loop_
_entity.id
_entity.type
_entity.pdbx_description
1 polymer ?
#
loop_
_entity_poly.entity_id
_entity_poly.type
_entity_poly.pdbx_seq_one_letter_code
_entity_poly.pdbx_strand_id
1 'polypeptide(L)'
;MANRFIPGLLITLLLVLHAQLWFGRGSVPKVNRMKTELSVLNAVNREAQLRNDRLANEVRDLQEGLGMVEELARQDLGMVRPNEIFVQIAHGKP
;
A
#
# COMPACT_ATOMS: atom_id res chain seq x y z
N MET A 1 -66.33 -7.87 -15.72
CA MET A 1 -65.22 -8.87 -15.74
C MET A 1 -63.84 -8.22 -15.98
N ALA A 2 -63.58 -6.99 -15.50
CA ALA A 2 -62.30 -6.30 -15.71
C ALA A 2 -61.35 -6.31 -14.50
N ASN A 3 -61.79 -6.83 -13.34
CA ASN A 3 -61.09 -6.68 -12.06
C ASN A 3 -59.96 -7.70 -11.80
N ARG A 4 -59.75 -8.68 -12.71
CA ARG A 4 -58.73 -9.75 -12.55
C ARG A 4 -57.41 -9.45 -13.27
N PHE A 5 -57.34 -8.39 -14.06
CA PHE A 5 -56.12 -8.00 -14.80
C PHE A 5 -55.14 -7.21 -13.93
N ILE A 6 -55.66 -6.39 -13.03
CA ILE A 6 -54.88 -5.59 -12.07
C ILE A 6 -53.92 -6.47 -11.24
N PRO A 7 -54.37 -7.57 -10.59
CA PRO A 7 -53.45 -8.42 -9.82
C PRO A 7 -52.39 -9.09 -10.71
N GLY A 8 -52.73 -9.48 -11.94
CA GLY A 8 -51.75 -10.03 -12.89
C GLY A 8 -50.66 -9.01 -13.24
N LEU A 9 -51.04 -7.78 -13.56
CA LEU A 9 -50.10 -6.69 -13.85
C LEU A 9 -49.18 -6.39 -12.66
N LEU A 10 -49.75 -6.33 -11.45
CA LEU A 10 -48.98 -6.09 -10.22
C LEU A 10 -47.97 -7.21 -9.95
N ILE A 11 -48.35 -8.48 -10.16
CA ILE A 11 -47.43 -9.62 -10.03
C ILE A 11 -46.31 -9.53 -11.07
N THR A 12 -46.63 -9.21 -12.33
CA THR A 12 -45.61 -9.04 -13.37
C THR A 12 -44.64 -7.91 -13.01
N LEU A 13 -45.13 -6.76 -12.58
CA LEU A 13 -44.30 -5.63 -12.15
C LEU A 13 -43.41 -6.01 -10.95
N LEU A 14 -43.97 -6.74 -9.98
CA LEU A 14 -43.26 -7.23 -8.80
C LEU A 14 -42.12 -8.17 -9.18
N LEU A 15 -42.36 -9.10 -10.11
CA LEU A 15 -41.35 -10.05 -10.58
C LEU A 15 -40.22 -9.33 -11.33
N VAL A 16 -40.54 -8.34 -12.16
CA VAL A 16 -39.54 -7.51 -12.85
C VAL A 16 -38.65 -6.79 -11.83
N LEU A 17 -39.25 -6.20 -10.79
CA LEU A 17 -38.52 -5.50 -9.74
C LEU A 17 -37.62 -6.46 -8.94
N HIS A 18 -38.12 -7.64 -8.57
CA HIS A 18 -37.32 -8.67 -7.89
C HIS A 18 -36.14 -9.13 -8.75
N ALA A 19 -36.37 -9.40 -10.04
CA ALA A 19 -35.30 -9.76 -10.97
C ALA A 19 -34.28 -8.62 -11.10
N GLN A 20 -34.72 -7.36 -11.17
CA GLN A 20 -33.82 -6.22 -11.24
C GLN A 20 -33.00 -6.05 -9.94
N LEU A 21 -33.55 -6.35 -8.77
CA LEU A 21 -32.79 -6.30 -7.51
C LEU A 21 -31.73 -7.41 -7.45
N TRP A 22 -32.03 -8.59 -7.98
CA TRP A 22 -31.11 -9.73 -7.95
C TRP A 22 -30.01 -9.63 -9.01
N PHE A 23 -30.32 -9.09 -10.20
CA PHE A 23 -29.41 -9.06 -11.36
C PHE A 23 -28.95 -7.64 -11.77
N GLY A 24 -29.50 -6.59 -11.17
CA GLY A 24 -29.23 -5.21 -11.53
C GLY A 24 -27.89 -4.65 -11.02
N ARG A 25 -27.72 -3.33 -11.16
CA ARG A 25 -26.51 -2.60 -10.79
C ARG A 25 -26.33 -2.62 -9.27
N GLY A 26 -25.57 -3.61 -8.78
CA GLY A 26 -25.41 -3.88 -7.34
C GLY A 26 -25.72 -5.32 -6.94
N SER A 27 -26.00 -6.19 -7.91
CA SER A 27 -26.27 -7.61 -7.69
C SER A 27 -25.22 -8.27 -6.80
N VAL A 28 -25.69 -9.08 -5.84
CA VAL A 28 -24.89 -9.90 -4.91
C VAL A 28 -23.74 -10.63 -5.61
N PRO A 29 -23.91 -11.29 -6.77
CA PRO A 29 -22.81 -11.93 -7.46
C PRO A 29 -21.71 -10.96 -7.94
N LYS A 30 -22.07 -9.76 -8.38
CA LYS A 30 -21.09 -8.74 -8.82
C LYS A 30 -20.27 -8.23 -7.65
N VAL A 31 -20.93 -7.93 -6.53
CA VAL A 31 -20.26 -7.50 -5.29
C VAL A 31 -19.35 -8.61 -4.76
N ASN A 32 -19.79 -9.86 -4.80
CA ASN A 32 -18.97 -10.98 -4.36
C ASN A 32 -17.71 -11.13 -5.21
N ARG A 33 -17.82 -11.07 -6.54
CA ARG A 33 -16.67 -11.11 -7.45
C ARG A 33 -15.69 -9.96 -7.18
N MET A 34 -16.19 -8.74 -7.03
CA MET A 34 -15.36 -7.57 -6.71
C MET A 34 -14.66 -7.70 -5.35
N LYS A 35 -15.34 -8.25 -4.33
CA LYS A 35 -14.73 -8.52 -3.03
C LYS A 35 -13.63 -9.56 -3.13
N THR A 36 -13.83 -10.64 -3.90
CA THR A 36 -12.80 -11.65 -4.13
C THR A 36 -11.57 -11.04 -4.82
N GLU A 37 -11.77 -10.26 -5.88
CA GLU A 37 -10.68 -9.59 -6.60
C GLU A 37 -9.92 -8.60 -5.70
N LEU A 38 -10.64 -7.83 -4.89
CA LEU A 38 -10.05 -6.93 -3.89
C LEU A 38 -9.21 -7.71 -2.86
N SER A 39 -9.69 -8.87 -2.40
CA SER A 39 -8.96 -9.67 -1.42
C SER A 39 -7.64 -10.22 -1.97
N VAL A 40 -7.62 -10.63 -3.25
CA VAL A 40 -6.42 -11.07 -3.95
C VAL A 40 -5.43 -9.91 -4.10
N LEU A 41 -5.90 -8.75 -4.56
CA LEU A 41 -5.04 -7.59 -4.77
C LEU A 41 -4.43 -7.08 -3.45
N ASN A 42 -5.21 -7.11 -2.36
CA ASN A 42 -4.73 -6.77 -1.03
C ASN A 42 -3.67 -7.75 -0.52
N ALA A 43 -3.82 -9.05 -0.78
CA ALA A 43 -2.81 -10.05 -0.40
C ALA A 43 -1.47 -9.79 -1.12
N VAL A 44 -1.51 -9.55 -2.44
CA VAL A 44 -0.33 -9.23 -3.24
C VAL A 44 0.32 -7.93 -2.77
N ASN A 45 -0.47 -6.89 -2.52
CA ASN A 45 0.05 -5.62 -2.04
C ASN A 45 0.72 -5.77 -0.65
N ARG A 46 0.13 -6.57 0.24
CA ARG A 46 0.71 -6.83 1.56
C ARG A 46 2.06 -7.54 1.47
N GLU A 47 2.20 -8.51 0.57
CA GLU A 47 3.49 -9.17 0.31
C GLU A 47 4.52 -8.18 -0.24
N ALA A 48 4.12 -7.33 -1.19
CA ALA A 48 4.99 -6.29 -1.75
C ALA A 48 5.44 -5.28 -0.68
N GLN A 49 4.54 -4.86 0.21
CA GLN A 49 4.87 -3.98 1.34
C GLN A 49 5.91 -4.62 2.27
N LEU A 50 5.71 -5.88 2.65
CA LEU A 50 6.68 -6.59 3.49
C LEU A 50 8.07 -6.69 2.86
N ARG A 51 8.14 -6.89 1.53
CA ARG A 51 9.42 -6.88 0.81
C ARG A 51 10.05 -5.50 0.77
N ASN A 52 9.27 -4.46 0.52
CA ASN A 52 9.76 -3.09 0.52
C ASN A 52 10.29 -2.69 1.90
N ASP A 53 9.60 -3.05 2.98
CA ASP A 53 10.05 -2.76 4.34
C ASP A 53 11.38 -3.45 4.66
N ARG A 54 11.56 -4.70 4.22
CA ARG A 54 12.83 -5.42 4.37
C ARG A 54 13.96 -4.73 3.60
N LEU A 55 13.74 -4.41 2.33
CA LEU A 55 14.73 -3.73 1.49
C LEU A 55 15.07 -2.34 2.03
N ALA A 56 14.09 -1.60 2.54
CA ALA A 56 14.31 -0.29 3.15
C ALA A 56 15.21 -0.39 4.39
N ASN A 57 15.01 -1.42 5.22
CA ASN A 57 15.88 -1.69 6.36
C ASN A 57 17.29 -2.09 5.91
N GLU A 58 17.42 -2.98 4.92
CA GLU A 58 18.74 -3.35 4.36
C GLU A 58 19.50 -2.12 3.82
N VAL A 59 18.81 -1.25 3.09
CA VAL A 59 19.40 -0.01 2.58
C VAL A 59 19.84 0.90 3.72
N ARG A 60 19.04 1.02 4.79
CA ARG A 60 19.44 1.82 5.97
C ARG A 60 20.67 1.22 6.65
N ASP A 61 20.69 -0.09 6.88
CA ASP A 61 21.82 -0.77 7.52
C ASP A 61 23.10 -0.61 6.68
N LEU A 62 23.00 -0.67 5.34
CA LEU A 62 24.13 -0.40 4.44
C LEU A 62 24.62 1.04 4.53
N GLN A 63 23.72 2.02 4.62
CA GLN A 63 24.09 3.43 4.76
C GLN A 63 24.77 3.71 6.11
N GLU A 64 24.24 3.16 7.20
CA GLU A 64 24.85 3.27 8.53
C GLU A 64 26.23 2.59 8.57
N GLY A 65 26.36 1.42 7.95
CA GLY A 65 27.64 0.73 7.83
C GLY A 65 28.68 1.53 7.03
N LEU A 66 28.28 2.20 5.95
CA LEU A 66 29.16 3.10 5.19
C LEU A 66 29.54 4.35 5.99
N GLY A 67 28.62 4.90 6.79
CA GLY A 67 28.88 6.01 7.69
C GLY A 67 29.98 5.71 8.71
N MET A 68 29.98 4.50 9.28
CA MET A 68 31.08 4.05 10.16
C MET A 68 32.44 4.01 9.45
N VAL A 69 32.47 3.59 8.18
CA VAL A 69 33.72 3.54 7.40
C VAL A 69 34.21 4.95 7.06
N GLU A 70 33.31 5.89 6.76
CA GLU A 70 33.67 7.29 6.56
C GLU A 70 34.26 7.91 7.83
N GLU A 71 33.67 7.62 9.00
CA GLU A 71 34.19 8.09 10.29
C GLU A 71 35.58 7.53 10.60
N LEU A 72 35.82 6.23 10.35
CA LEU A 72 37.13 5.62 10.51
C LEU A 72 38.17 6.22 9.54
N ALA A 73 37.81 6.42 8.27
CA ALA A 73 38.71 7.03 7.28
C ALA A 73 39.06 8.48 7.64
N ARG A 74 38.13 9.22 8.24
CA ARG A 74 38.35 10.58 8.74
C ARG A 74 39.24 10.59 10.00
N GLN A 75 39.00 9.69 10.94
CA GLN A 75 39.75 9.63 12.20
C GLN A 75 41.17 9.05 12.04
N ASP A 76 41.32 7.92 11.36
CA ASP A 76 42.62 7.20 11.27
C ASP A 76 43.49 7.65 10.10
N LEU A 77 42.86 7.96 8.95
CA LEU A 77 43.60 8.30 7.72
C LEU A 77 43.59 9.80 7.42
N GLY A 78 42.84 10.61 8.18
CA GLY A 78 42.68 12.05 7.93
C GLY A 78 42.08 12.36 6.56
N MET A 79 41.36 11.40 5.95
CA MET A 79 40.79 11.57 4.62
C MET A 79 39.62 12.56 4.67
N VAL A 80 39.64 13.53 3.76
CA VAL A 80 38.59 14.55 3.61
C VAL A 80 38.09 14.55 2.17
N ARG A 81 36.81 14.89 1.95
CA ARG A 81 36.28 14.96 0.59
C ARG A 81 36.91 16.14 -0.18
N PRO A 82 36.98 16.07 -1.52
CA PRO A 82 37.39 17.22 -2.33
C PRO A 82 36.52 18.45 -2.00
N ASN A 83 37.15 19.60 -1.74
CA ASN A 83 36.52 20.86 -1.29
C ASN A 83 35.92 20.85 0.14
N GLU A 84 36.39 19.97 1.03
CA GLU A 84 35.98 19.98 2.44
C GLU A 84 37.07 20.57 3.35
N ILE A 85 36.70 21.41 4.32
CA ILE A 85 37.60 21.97 5.34
C ILE A 85 37.29 21.28 6.68
N PHE A 86 38.22 20.46 7.17
CA PHE A 86 38.09 19.76 8.45
C PHE A 86 38.67 20.60 9.60
N VAL A 87 37.85 20.95 10.59
CA VAL A 87 38.25 21.79 11.73
C VAL A 87 38.17 20.96 13.02
N GLN A 88 39.32 20.67 13.64
CA GLN A 88 39.37 20.06 14.97
C GLN A 88 39.44 21.16 16.04
N ILE A 89 38.41 21.25 16.88
CA ILE A 89 38.38 22.21 17.99
C ILE A 89 39.06 21.54 19.19
N ALA A 90 40.36 21.77 19.36
CA ALA A 90 41.04 21.42 20.60
C ALA A 90 40.62 22.43 21.68
N HIS A 91 39.76 22.02 22.61
CA HIS A 91 39.52 22.78 23.83
C HIS A 91 40.82 22.79 24.65
N GLY A 92 41.61 23.87 24.49
CA GLY A 92 42.69 24.18 25.40
C GLY A 92 42.13 24.25 26.82
N LYS A 93 42.70 23.47 27.75
CA LYS A 93 42.42 23.62 29.18
C LYS A 93 42.73 25.07 29.60
N PRO A 94 41.94 25.65 30.51
CA PRO A 94 42.09 27.03 30.95
C PRO A 94 43.47 27.30 31.58
#